data_AF-A0A956R3D4-F1
#
_entry.id   AF-A0A956R3D4-F1
#
_cell.length_a   1.000
_cell.length_b   1.000
_cell.length_c   1.000
_cell.angle_alpha   90.00
_cell.angle_beta   90.00
_cell.angle_gamma   90.00
#
_symmetry.space_group_name_H-M   'P 1'
#
loop_
_entity.id
_entity.type
_entity.pdbx_description
1 polymer ?
#
loop_
_entity_poly.entity_id
_entity_poly.type
_entity_poly.pdbx_seq_one_letter_code
_entity_poly.pdbx_strand_id
1 'polypeptide(L)'
;PTETDADVAGIVETGAAVRKLAQGLVREQVITELPAITVSVSQHVPKPHTPFQWAAMDSMEDLEGKVRMLRDLAKRAKVGLKTHDVRESWLECLFARGDRRLGAALELAYRSGARFDGWKEHFDFRGWLDALEAAGIEPDRYTRTLPVGVPLPWSHLDMGFEPGFLEGEYRKALASRVSPPCGKPMGAKVHHTTVAEAEAEQKRLVCYDCGVACDLSEMRSERLVALRSLSDRAEE
;
A
#
# COMPACT_ATOMS: atom_id res chain seq x y z
N PRO A 1 4.72 -7.94 4.21
CA PRO A 1 5.73 -8.61 5.06
C PRO A 1 5.44 -10.07 5.46
N THR A 2 4.22 -10.58 5.32
CA THR A 2 3.89 -11.98 5.69
C THR A 2 3.42 -12.82 4.49
N GLU A 3 3.62 -12.32 3.28
CA GLU A 3 3.19 -13.00 2.05
C GLU A 3 4.07 -14.22 1.77
N THR A 4 3.45 -15.25 1.22
CA THR A 4 4.10 -16.45 0.69
C THR A 4 4.14 -16.38 -0.84
N ASP A 5 4.91 -17.25 -1.48
CA ASP A 5 4.91 -17.38 -2.94
C ASP A 5 3.51 -17.69 -3.51
N ALA A 6 2.67 -18.39 -2.76
CA ALA A 6 1.28 -18.65 -3.13
C ALA A 6 0.44 -17.37 -3.12
N ASP A 7 0.64 -16.49 -2.14
CA ASP A 7 -0.02 -15.18 -2.08
C ASP A 7 0.41 -14.29 -3.25
N VAL A 8 1.72 -14.29 -3.57
CA VAL A 8 2.28 -13.55 -4.71
C VAL A 8 1.70 -14.07 -6.03
N ALA A 9 1.65 -15.40 -6.23
CA ALA A 9 1.04 -16.00 -7.41
C ALA A 9 -0.46 -15.67 -7.51
N GLY A 10 -1.17 -15.66 -6.38
CA GLY A 10 -2.59 -15.34 -6.26
C GLY A 10 -2.97 -13.97 -6.86
N ILE A 11 -2.03 -13.01 -6.87
CA ILE A 11 -2.23 -11.69 -7.48
C ILE A 11 -2.51 -11.82 -8.99
N VAL A 12 -1.70 -12.62 -9.71
CA VAL A 12 -1.89 -12.86 -11.14
C VAL A 12 -3.06 -13.80 -11.40
N GLU A 13 -3.27 -14.81 -10.56
CA GLU A 13 -4.41 -15.73 -10.66
C GLU A 13 -5.74 -14.99 -10.57
N THR A 14 -5.83 -13.97 -9.71
CA THR A 14 -7.00 -13.08 -9.63
C THR A 14 -7.23 -12.36 -10.96
N GLY A 15 -6.19 -11.80 -11.56
CA GLY A 15 -6.27 -11.18 -12.89
C GLY A 15 -6.69 -12.18 -13.99
N ALA A 16 -6.18 -13.41 -13.93
CA ALA A 16 -6.53 -14.49 -14.84
C ALA A 16 -8.01 -14.90 -14.71
N ALA A 17 -8.53 -14.96 -13.48
CA ALA A 17 -9.93 -15.25 -13.19
C ALA A 17 -10.86 -14.16 -13.75
N VAL A 18 -10.53 -12.88 -13.54
CA VAL A 18 -11.26 -11.75 -14.13
C VAL A 18 -11.25 -11.81 -15.65
N ARG A 19 -10.09 -12.11 -16.26
CA ARG A 19 -9.98 -12.28 -17.71
C ARG A 19 -10.85 -13.44 -18.22
N LYS A 20 -10.90 -14.56 -17.51
CA LYS A 20 -11.74 -15.72 -17.85
C LYS A 20 -13.22 -15.37 -17.77
N LEU A 21 -13.64 -14.61 -16.75
CA LEU A 21 -15.01 -14.09 -16.64
C LEU A 21 -15.36 -13.22 -17.85
N ALA A 22 -14.50 -12.27 -18.21
CA ALA A 22 -14.71 -11.40 -19.36
C ALA A 22 -14.81 -12.18 -20.67
N GLN A 23 -14.03 -13.25 -20.85
CA GLN A 23 -14.16 -14.14 -22.00
C GLN A 23 -15.52 -14.85 -22.05
N GLY A 24 -16.10 -15.20 -20.90
CA GLY A 24 -17.46 -15.72 -20.81
C GLY A 24 -18.49 -14.70 -21.29
N LEU A 25 -18.40 -13.47 -20.79
CA LEU A 25 -19.29 -12.36 -21.18
C LEU A 25 -19.24 -12.03 -22.67
N VAL A 26 -18.05 -12.13 -23.30
CA VAL A 26 -17.92 -12.00 -24.77
C VAL A 26 -18.64 -13.13 -25.50
N ARG A 27 -18.51 -14.38 -25.03
CA ARG A 27 -19.21 -15.53 -25.65
C ARG A 27 -20.73 -15.44 -25.51
N GLU A 28 -21.19 -14.90 -24.40
CA GLU A 28 -22.60 -14.64 -24.11
C GLU A 28 -23.13 -13.35 -24.78
N GLN A 29 -22.28 -12.64 -25.53
CA GLN A 29 -22.61 -11.40 -26.23
C GLN A 29 -23.08 -10.25 -25.31
N VAL A 30 -22.71 -10.31 -24.03
CA VAL A 30 -22.96 -9.23 -23.05
C VAL A 30 -22.02 -8.05 -23.30
N ILE A 31 -20.79 -8.34 -23.74
CA ILE A 31 -19.80 -7.35 -24.18
C ILE A 31 -19.25 -7.75 -25.56
N THR A 32 -18.85 -6.77 -26.35
CA THR A 32 -18.40 -6.98 -27.74
C THR A 32 -16.92 -7.36 -27.85
N GLU A 33 -16.07 -6.78 -27.01
CA GLU A 33 -14.62 -6.98 -27.05
C GLU A 33 -14.07 -7.43 -25.71
N LEU A 34 -13.00 -8.22 -25.74
CA LEU A 34 -12.31 -8.65 -24.53
C LEU A 34 -11.47 -7.49 -23.97
N PRO A 35 -11.78 -6.94 -22.78
CA PRO A 35 -10.98 -5.86 -22.20
C PRO A 35 -9.55 -6.31 -21.87
N ALA A 36 -8.61 -5.37 -21.98
CA ALA A 36 -7.25 -5.56 -21.51
C ALA A 36 -7.22 -5.55 -19.96
N ILE A 37 -6.86 -6.68 -19.36
CA ILE A 37 -6.72 -6.81 -17.91
C ILE A 37 -5.26 -6.56 -17.54
N THR A 38 -5.01 -5.56 -16.69
CA THR A 38 -3.67 -5.25 -16.16
C THR A 38 -3.66 -5.39 -14.65
N VAL A 39 -2.71 -6.16 -14.13
CA VAL A 39 -2.44 -6.30 -12.70
C VAL A 39 -1.32 -5.33 -12.33
N SER A 40 -1.58 -4.44 -11.37
CA SER A 40 -0.58 -3.48 -10.88
C SER A 40 -0.10 -3.92 -9.49
N VAL A 41 1.21 -4.10 -9.33
CA VAL A 41 1.83 -4.62 -8.09
C VAL A 41 2.96 -3.71 -7.64
N SER A 42 2.90 -3.28 -6.38
CA SER A 42 3.96 -2.48 -5.75
C SER A 42 4.63 -3.29 -4.64
N GLN A 43 5.94 -3.13 -4.51
CA GLN A 43 6.73 -3.74 -3.46
C GLN A 43 6.35 -3.16 -2.10
N HIS A 44 6.46 -3.97 -1.05
CA HIS A 44 6.25 -3.47 0.31
C HIS A 44 7.39 -2.55 0.73
N VAL A 45 7.10 -1.25 0.87
CA VAL A 45 7.99 -0.26 1.47
C VAL A 45 7.42 0.14 2.83
N PRO A 46 8.08 -0.19 3.96
CA PRO A 46 7.60 0.21 5.27
C PRO A 46 7.63 1.73 5.42
N LYS A 47 6.49 2.32 5.80
CA LYS A 47 6.31 3.77 5.89
C LYS A 47 6.15 4.25 7.33
N PRO A 48 6.66 5.44 7.66
CA PRO A 48 6.49 6.02 8.98
C PRO A 48 5.01 6.23 9.27
N HIS A 49 4.62 6.11 10.55
CA HIS A 49 3.24 6.30 11.00
C HIS A 49 2.22 5.34 10.39
N THR A 50 2.68 4.17 9.92
CA THR A 50 1.80 3.07 9.47
C THR A 50 1.97 1.85 10.38
N PRO A 51 0.98 0.94 10.44
CA PRO A 51 1.11 -0.29 11.23
C PRO A 51 2.34 -1.14 10.85
N PHE A 52 2.81 -1.05 9.60
CA PHE A 52 3.97 -1.82 9.14
C PHE A 52 5.30 -1.06 9.26
N GLN A 53 5.36 0.08 9.95
CA GLN A 53 6.59 0.88 10.07
C GLN A 53 7.79 0.12 10.69
N TRP A 54 7.52 -0.95 11.44
CA TRP A 54 8.54 -1.81 12.05
C TRP A 54 8.95 -3.01 11.18
N ALA A 55 8.19 -3.30 10.13
CA ALA A 55 8.43 -4.45 9.28
C ALA A 55 9.71 -4.27 8.45
N ALA A 56 10.35 -5.38 8.14
CA ALA A 56 11.42 -5.40 7.15
C ALA A 56 10.85 -5.17 5.74
N MET A 57 11.68 -4.59 4.89
CA MET A 57 11.58 -4.77 3.44
C MET A 57 12.39 -6.02 3.07
N ASP A 58 11.87 -6.82 2.14
CA ASP A 58 12.61 -7.96 1.60
C ASP A 58 13.89 -7.51 0.89
N SER A 59 14.84 -8.42 0.73
CA SER A 59 16.06 -8.11 -0.01
C SER A 59 15.76 -7.77 -1.48
N MET A 60 16.65 -7.02 -2.13
CA MET A 60 16.48 -6.74 -3.56
C MET A 60 16.43 -8.04 -4.39
N GLU A 61 17.20 -9.07 -4.01
CA GLU A 61 17.20 -10.38 -4.66
C GLU A 61 15.85 -11.08 -4.55
N ASP A 62 15.26 -11.12 -3.35
CA ASP A 62 13.94 -11.72 -3.12
C ASP A 62 12.86 -11.00 -3.92
N LEU A 63 12.89 -9.66 -3.91
CA LEU A 63 11.94 -8.83 -4.67
C LEU A 63 12.07 -9.03 -6.18
N GLU A 64 13.30 -9.10 -6.70
CA GLU A 64 13.55 -9.41 -8.11
C GLU A 64 13.05 -10.81 -8.48
N GLY A 65 13.22 -11.78 -7.59
CA GLY A 65 12.68 -13.14 -7.73
C GLY A 65 11.15 -13.14 -7.85
N LYS A 66 10.46 -12.48 -6.93
CA LYS A 66 9.00 -12.33 -6.92
C LYS A 66 8.51 -11.60 -8.17
N VAL A 67 9.16 -10.51 -8.57
CA VAL A 67 8.81 -9.76 -9.78
C VAL A 67 8.98 -10.64 -11.04
N ARG A 68 10.03 -11.46 -11.10
CA ARG A 68 10.23 -12.42 -12.21
C ARG A 68 9.12 -13.47 -12.25
N MET A 69 8.77 -14.04 -11.10
CA MET A 69 7.64 -14.97 -10.98
C MET A 69 6.34 -14.34 -11.48
N LEU A 70 6.01 -13.13 -11.04
CA LEU A 70 4.82 -12.38 -11.48
C LEU A 70 4.82 -12.15 -12.99
N ARG A 71 5.95 -11.77 -13.59
CA ARG A 71 6.07 -11.57 -15.05
C ARG A 71 5.79 -12.87 -15.82
N ASP A 72 6.35 -13.98 -15.36
CA ASP A 72 6.16 -15.28 -16.01
C ASP A 72 4.71 -15.75 -15.91
N LEU A 73 4.09 -15.61 -14.73
CA LEU A 73 2.68 -15.93 -14.52
C LEU A 73 1.77 -15.03 -15.37
N ALA A 74 2.02 -13.71 -15.39
CA ALA A 74 1.21 -12.75 -16.14
C ALA A 74 1.24 -13.04 -17.65
N LYS A 75 2.42 -13.37 -18.17
CA LYS A 75 2.61 -13.80 -19.57
C LYS A 75 1.79 -15.05 -19.89
N ARG A 76 1.82 -16.07 -19.02
CA ARG A 76 1.03 -17.31 -19.19
C ARG A 76 -0.47 -17.03 -19.12
N ALA A 77 -0.90 -16.16 -18.20
CA ALA A 77 -2.29 -15.76 -18.01
C ALA A 77 -2.82 -14.78 -19.09
N LYS A 78 -1.93 -14.24 -19.94
CA LYS A 78 -2.25 -13.21 -20.94
C LYS A 78 -2.90 -11.96 -20.31
N VAL A 79 -2.36 -11.53 -19.17
CA VAL A 79 -2.71 -10.28 -18.49
C VAL A 79 -1.50 -9.35 -18.49
N GLY A 80 -1.75 -8.04 -18.54
CA GLY A 80 -0.71 -7.04 -18.35
C GLY A 80 -0.20 -7.05 -16.91
N LEU A 81 1.07 -6.70 -16.71
CA LEU A 81 1.67 -6.49 -15.40
C LEU A 81 2.33 -5.12 -15.36
N LYS A 82 2.00 -4.32 -14.35
CA LYS A 82 2.69 -3.07 -14.01
C LYS A 82 3.33 -3.24 -12.64
N THR A 83 4.60 -2.91 -12.53
CA THR A 83 5.35 -2.95 -11.26
C THR A 83 6.48 -1.94 -11.29
N HIS A 84 7.02 -1.60 -10.12
CA HIS A 84 8.10 -0.62 -9.97
C HIS A 84 9.47 -1.27 -10.05
N ASP A 85 10.50 -0.46 -10.32
CA ASP A 85 11.89 -0.92 -10.23
C ASP A 85 12.25 -1.23 -8.77
N VAL A 86 12.84 -2.41 -8.53
CA VAL A 86 13.18 -2.87 -7.18
C VAL A 86 14.18 -1.91 -6.50
N ARG A 87 15.09 -1.31 -7.28
CA ARG A 87 16.13 -0.40 -6.77
C ARG A 87 15.53 0.94 -6.34
N GLU A 88 14.53 1.43 -7.08
CA GLU A 88 13.77 2.63 -6.70
C GLU A 88 13.02 2.38 -5.38
N SER A 89 12.30 1.26 -5.25
CA SER A 89 11.60 0.91 -4.01
C SER A 89 12.56 0.71 -2.83
N TRP A 90 13.75 0.16 -3.08
CA TRP A 90 14.77 0.02 -2.04
C TRP A 90 15.24 1.38 -1.54
N LEU A 91 15.57 2.31 -2.45
CA LEU A 91 15.94 3.67 -2.09
C LEU A 91 14.79 4.42 -1.37
N GLU A 92 13.55 4.21 -1.82
CA GLU A 92 12.35 4.73 -1.19
C GLU A 92 12.22 4.24 0.26
N CYS A 93 12.58 2.98 0.55
CA CYS A 93 12.59 2.44 1.91
C CYS A 93 13.62 3.12 2.79
N LEU A 94 14.84 3.34 2.29
CA LEU A 94 15.88 4.05 3.02
C LEU A 94 15.36 5.43 3.47
N PHE A 95 14.82 6.22 2.54
CA PHE A 95 14.34 7.57 2.85
C PHE A 95 13.04 7.60 3.65
N ALA A 96 12.11 6.66 3.41
CA ALA A 96 10.89 6.56 4.21
C ALA A 96 11.21 6.29 5.68
N ARG A 97 12.24 5.48 5.96
CA ARG A 97 12.69 5.17 7.31
C ARG A 97 13.89 5.99 7.76
N GLY A 98 14.20 7.04 7.02
CA GLY A 98 15.40 7.83 7.17
C GLY A 98 15.51 8.52 8.53
N ASP A 99 16.75 8.71 8.97
CA ASP A 99 17.09 9.60 10.06
C ASP A 99 17.96 10.75 9.53
N ARG A 100 18.40 11.64 10.43
CA ARG A 100 19.23 12.80 10.06
C ARG A 100 20.50 12.45 9.29
N ARG A 101 21.00 11.20 9.37
CA ARG A 101 22.23 10.76 8.70
C ARG A 101 22.05 10.68 7.19
N LEU A 102 20.86 10.31 6.71
CA LEU A 102 20.56 10.27 5.27
C LEU A 102 20.58 11.65 4.61
N GLY A 103 20.52 12.74 5.39
CA GLY A 103 20.70 14.09 4.86
C GLY A 103 22.05 14.26 4.15
N ALA A 104 23.13 13.69 4.68
CA ALA A 104 24.45 13.76 4.06
C ALA A 104 24.50 12.97 2.74
N ALA A 105 23.94 11.75 2.72
CA ALA A 105 23.86 10.94 1.49
C ALA A 105 23.02 11.63 0.40
N LEU A 106 21.88 12.23 0.78
CA LEU A 106 21.03 13.00 -0.13
C LEU A 106 21.78 14.19 -0.74
N GLU A 107 22.52 14.93 0.08
CA GLU A 107 23.32 16.06 -0.39
C GLU A 107 24.45 15.61 -1.34
N LEU A 108 25.15 14.51 -1.01
CA LEU A 108 26.21 13.96 -1.85
C LEU A 108 25.69 13.46 -3.20
N ALA A 109 24.56 12.74 -3.21
CA ALA A 109 23.90 12.31 -4.43
C ALA A 109 23.48 13.53 -5.28
N TYR A 110 22.90 14.55 -4.64
CA TYR A 110 22.54 15.80 -5.30
C TYR A 110 23.77 16.49 -5.92
N ARG A 111 24.88 16.61 -5.19
CA ARG A 111 26.12 17.23 -5.71
C ARG A 111 26.75 16.41 -6.83
N SER A 112 26.51 15.10 -6.86
CA SER A 112 27.00 14.17 -7.88
C SER A 112 26.10 14.07 -9.11
N GLY A 113 24.98 14.81 -9.13
CA GLY A 113 24.13 14.96 -10.31
C GLY A 113 22.76 14.29 -10.22
N ALA A 114 22.42 13.60 -9.12
CA ALA A 114 21.12 12.95 -8.94
C ALA A 114 19.96 13.97 -9.05
N ARG A 115 19.21 13.93 -10.15
CA ARG A 115 18.08 14.82 -10.45
C ARG A 115 17.05 14.03 -11.24
N PHE A 116 15.77 14.32 -11.00
CA PHE A 116 14.69 13.69 -11.74
C PHE A 116 14.71 12.14 -11.65
N ASP A 117 15.15 11.59 -10.52
CA ASP A 117 15.22 10.13 -10.29
C ASP A 117 13.86 9.42 -10.31
N GLY A 118 12.75 10.17 -10.30
CA GLY A 118 11.40 9.62 -10.53
C GLY A 118 11.11 9.24 -11.99
N TRP A 119 12.00 9.60 -12.92
CA TRP A 119 11.94 9.18 -14.32
C TRP A 119 13.04 8.16 -14.58
N LYS A 120 12.65 7.01 -15.13
CA LYS A 120 13.52 5.86 -15.31
C LYS A 120 14.79 6.17 -16.10
N GLU A 121 14.72 7.09 -17.05
CA GLU A 121 15.84 7.49 -17.90
C GLU A 121 16.91 8.31 -17.15
N HIS A 122 16.57 8.85 -15.99
CA HIS A 122 17.44 9.68 -15.16
C HIS A 122 17.93 8.98 -13.89
N PHE A 123 17.29 7.86 -13.52
CA PHE A 123 17.62 7.15 -12.28
C PHE A 123 19.02 6.52 -12.33
N ASP A 124 19.96 7.11 -11.59
CA ASP A 124 21.32 6.61 -11.43
C ASP A 124 21.51 5.91 -10.08
N PHE A 125 21.20 4.61 -10.07
CA PHE A 125 21.37 3.79 -8.87
C PHE A 125 22.84 3.73 -8.39
N ARG A 126 23.82 3.80 -9.30
CA ARG A 126 25.23 3.72 -8.90
C ARG A 126 25.64 4.97 -8.14
N GLY A 127 25.25 6.15 -8.62
CA GLY A 127 25.47 7.41 -7.91
C GLY A 127 24.88 7.42 -6.50
N TRP A 128 23.72 6.78 -6.29
CA TRP A 128 23.13 6.60 -4.96
C TRP A 128 23.96 5.70 -4.05
N LEU A 129 24.46 4.57 -4.56
CA LEU A 129 25.34 3.68 -3.79
C LEU A 129 26.64 4.39 -3.37
N ASP A 130 27.28 5.10 -4.30
CA ASP A 130 28.51 5.84 -4.03
C ASP A 130 28.28 6.97 -3.00
N ALA A 131 27.13 7.64 -3.05
CA ALA A 131 26.75 8.66 -2.07
C ALA A 131 26.48 8.09 -0.66
N LEU A 132 25.86 6.91 -0.57
CA LEU A 132 25.64 6.22 0.70
C LEU A 132 26.97 5.77 1.32
N GLU A 133 27.87 5.19 0.51
CA GLU A 133 29.21 4.79 0.93
C GLU A 133 30.04 5.99 1.42
N ALA A 134 30.07 7.08 0.65
CA ALA A 134 30.78 8.30 1.01
C ALA A 134 30.23 8.96 2.29
N ALA A 135 28.93 8.81 2.58
CA ALA A 135 28.31 9.26 3.82
C ALA A 135 28.50 8.29 5.00
N GLY A 136 29.12 7.12 4.80
CA GLY A 136 29.27 6.07 5.81
C GLY A 136 27.94 5.48 6.27
N ILE A 137 26.97 5.37 5.35
CA ILE A 137 25.63 4.86 5.63
C ILE A 137 25.56 3.38 5.32
N GLU A 138 25.18 2.59 6.33
CA GLU A 138 24.83 1.17 6.17
C GLU A 138 23.34 1.03 5.81
N PRO A 139 22.98 0.66 4.57
CA PRO A 139 21.58 0.64 4.13
C PRO A 139 20.70 -0.37 4.89
N ASP A 140 21.27 -1.50 5.29
CA ASP A 140 20.57 -2.58 6.00
C ASP A 140 19.92 -2.13 7.31
N ARG A 141 20.43 -1.05 7.90
CA ARG A 141 19.82 -0.40 9.07
C ARG A 141 18.37 0.04 8.79
N TYR A 142 18.09 0.46 7.57
CA TYR A 142 16.81 1.03 7.14
C TYR A 142 15.87 -0.01 6.53
N THR A 143 16.36 -1.15 6.06
CA THR A 143 15.54 -2.21 5.46
C THR A 143 15.17 -3.32 6.44
N ARG A 144 15.96 -3.56 7.49
CA ARG A 144 15.68 -4.62 8.50
C ARG A 144 14.47 -4.35 9.38
N THR A 145 13.99 -5.37 10.08
CA THR A 145 12.96 -5.24 11.12
C THR A 145 13.43 -4.30 12.24
N LEU A 146 12.55 -3.40 12.68
CA LEU A 146 12.79 -2.53 13.84
C LEU A 146 12.12 -3.12 15.09
N PRO A 147 12.70 -2.92 16.28
CA PRO A 147 12.01 -3.24 17.52
C PRO A 147 10.69 -2.45 17.62
N VAL A 148 9.63 -3.13 18.05
CA VAL A 148 8.34 -2.47 18.33
C VAL A 148 8.44 -1.76 19.68
N GLY A 149 7.83 -0.58 19.81
CA GLY A 149 7.78 0.18 21.06
C GLY A 149 9.04 0.97 21.41
N VAL A 150 10.08 0.99 20.55
CA VAL A 150 11.22 1.90 20.71
C VAL A 150 10.99 3.22 19.96
N PRO A 151 11.57 4.33 20.42
CA PRO A 151 11.57 5.57 19.65
C PRO A 151 12.18 5.38 18.26
N LEU A 152 11.47 5.85 17.25
CA LEU A 152 11.86 5.84 15.84
C LEU A 152 12.30 7.25 15.41
N PRO A 153 13.03 7.39 14.29
CA PRO A 153 13.50 8.69 13.81
C PRO A 153 12.40 9.75 13.68
N TRP A 154 11.19 9.35 13.32
CA TRP A 154 10.00 10.19 13.18
C TRP A 154 9.10 10.26 14.42
N SER A 155 9.47 9.65 15.55
CA SER A 155 8.64 9.65 16.78
C SER A 155 8.44 11.03 17.41
N HIS A 156 9.19 12.04 16.98
CA HIS A 156 9.01 13.43 17.40
C HIS A 156 7.88 14.14 16.64
N LEU A 157 7.31 13.50 15.62
CA LEU A 157 6.17 14.00 14.85
C LEU A 157 4.89 13.38 15.42
N ASP A 158 3.96 14.24 15.82
CA ASP A 158 2.64 13.83 16.29
C ASP A 158 1.67 13.78 15.10
N MET A 159 1.08 12.60 14.90
CA MET A 159 0.06 12.35 13.87
C MET A 159 -1.36 12.27 14.44
N GLY A 160 -1.53 12.57 15.73
CA GLY A 160 -2.81 12.45 16.43
C GLY A 160 -3.19 11.01 16.76
N PHE A 161 -2.23 10.09 16.79
CA PHE A 161 -2.51 8.70 17.15
C PHE A 161 -2.42 8.48 18.67
N GLU A 162 -3.39 7.77 19.25
CA GLU A 162 -3.29 7.30 20.64
C GLU A 162 -2.06 6.38 20.82
N PRO A 163 -1.40 6.43 21.99
CA PRO A 163 -0.32 5.52 22.31
C PRO A 163 -0.71 4.05 22.11
N GLY A 164 0.12 3.30 21.39
CA GLY A 164 -0.08 1.87 21.15
C GLY A 164 -1.08 1.52 20.05
N PHE A 165 -1.79 2.48 19.45
CA PHE A 165 -2.74 2.21 18.35
C PHE A 165 -2.07 1.46 17.19
N LEU A 166 -0.99 2.02 16.64
CA LEU A 166 -0.26 1.41 15.51
C LEU A 166 0.32 0.03 15.88
N GLU A 167 0.74 -0.19 17.13
CA GLU A 167 1.22 -1.48 17.57
C GLU A 167 0.10 -2.52 17.65
N GLY A 168 -1.09 -2.09 18.10
CA GLY A 168 -2.30 -2.91 18.10
C GLY A 168 -2.66 -3.34 16.68
N GLU A 169 -2.64 -2.41 15.74
CA GLU A 169 -2.89 -2.68 14.31
C GLU A 169 -1.84 -3.62 13.71
N TYR A 170 -0.56 -3.43 14.04
CA TYR A 170 0.50 -4.33 13.61
C TYR A 170 0.27 -5.77 14.10
N ARG A 171 -0.05 -5.95 15.39
CA ARG A 171 -0.34 -7.27 15.96
C ARG A 171 -1.58 -7.92 15.32
N LYS A 172 -2.63 -7.15 15.04
CA LYS A 172 -3.82 -7.65 14.32
C LYS A 172 -3.45 -8.12 12.93
N ALA A 173 -2.71 -7.31 12.18
CA ALA A 173 -2.29 -7.64 10.82
C ALA A 173 -1.44 -8.93 10.77
N LEU A 174 -0.48 -9.09 11.69
CA LEU A 174 0.32 -10.31 11.79
C LEU A 174 -0.50 -11.55 12.18
N ALA A 175 -1.64 -11.36 12.84
CA ALA A 175 -2.59 -12.43 13.19
C ALA A 175 -3.67 -12.65 12.12
N SER A 176 -3.52 -12.09 10.92
CA SER A 176 -4.50 -12.13 9.84
C SER A 176 -5.89 -11.62 10.26
N ARG A 177 -5.93 -10.68 11.20
CA ARG A 177 -7.16 -10.03 11.66
C ARG A 177 -7.36 -8.72 10.92
N VAL A 178 -8.52 -8.58 10.30
CA VAL A 178 -8.92 -7.34 9.63
C VAL A 178 -9.22 -6.24 10.65
N SER A 179 -8.86 -5.01 10.29
CA SER A 179 -9.38 -3.80 10.91
C SER A 179 -10.42 -3.20 9.97
N PRO A 180 -11.72 -3.35 10.28
CA PRO A 180 -12.77 -2.76 9.48
C PRO A 180 -12.67 -1.22 9.44
N PRO A 181 -13.35 -0.55 8.49
CA PRO A 181 -13.31 0.89 8.37
C PRO A 181 -13.95 1.58 9.59
N CYS A 182 -13.36 2.72 9.99
CA CYS A 182 -13.91 3.60 11.01
C CYS A 182 -15.31 4.10 10.63
N GLY A 183 -16.18 4.29 11.62
CA GLY A 183 -17.51 4.84 11.42
C GLY A 183 -18.49 3.90 10.71
N LYS A 184 -18.15 2.61 10.56
CA LYS A 184 -19.10 1.59 10.11
C LYS A 184 -20.12 1.28 11.19
N PRO A 185 -21.32 0.77 10.84
CA PRO A 185 -22.26 0.27 11.83
C PRO A 185 -21.69 -0.88 12.66
N MET A 186 -22.09 -0.95 13.93
CA MET A 186 -21.68 -2.04 14.82
C MET A 186 -22.10 -3.41 14.26
N GLY A 187 -21.17 -4.37 14.27
CA GLY A 187 -21.38 -5.71 13.69
C GLY A 187 -21.26 -5.81 12.17
N ALA A 188 -21.25 -4.69 11.44
CA ALA A 188 -20.97 -4.69 9.99
C ALA A 188 -19.47 -4.92 9.72
N LYS A 189 -19.11 -5.33 8.50
CA LYS A 189 -17.72 -5.35 8.03
C LYS A 189 -17.36 -4.14 7.17
N VAL A 190 -18.34 -3.57 6.48
CA VAL A 190 -18.22 -2.45 5.55
C VAL A 190 -19.37 -1.47 5.77
N HIS A 191 -19.31 -0.31 5.12
CA HIS A 191 -20.43 0.63 5.07
C HIS A 191 -21.51 0.15 4.08
N HIS A 192 -22.72 0.67 4.24
CA HIS A 192 -23.82 0.46 3.31
C HIS A 192 -23.52 1.09 1.95
N THR A 193 -23.99 0.46 0.87
CA THR A 193 -23.74 0.89 -0.51
C THR A 193 -24.98 1.48 -1.19
N THR A 194 -26.13 1.50 -0.50
CA THR A 194 -27.37 2.09 -0.98
C THR A 194 -27.88 3.15 0.00
N VAL A 195 -28.58 4.17 -0.53
CA VAL A 195 -29.17 5.23 0.30
C VAL A 195 -30.18 4.65 1.28
N ALA A 196 -31.07 3.78 0.81
CA ALA A 196 -32.12 3.17 1.63
C ALA A 196 -31.57 2.40 2.84
N GLU A 197 -30.54 1.56 2.64
CA GLU A 197 -29.91 0.81 3.74
C GLU A 197 -29.16 1.75 4.70
N ALA A 198 -28.49 2.76 4.17
CA ALA A 198 -27.74 3.74 4.97
C ALA A 198 -28.65 4.62 5.85
N GLU A 199 -29.83 4.98 5.36
CA GLU A 199 -30.85 5.73 6.10
C GLU A 199 -31.57 4.85 7.13
N ALA A 200 -31.87 3.60 6.76
CA ALA A 200 -32.52 2.64 7.65
C ALA A 200 -31.62 2.21 8.82
N GLU A 201 -30.30 2.37 8.72
CA GLU A 201 -29.37 1.98 9.77
C GLU A 201 -29.54 2.80 11.06
N GLN A 202 -29.73 2.12 12.18
CA GLN A 202 -29.89 2.75 13.50
C GLN A 202 -28.80 2.35 14.49
N LYS A 203 -27.92 1.40 14.12
CA LYS A 203 -26.84 0.96 15.00
C LYS A 203 -25.81 2.07 15.17
N ARG A 204 -25.23 2.11 16.37
CA ARG A 204 -24.08 2.96 16.67
C ARG A 204 -22.93 2.68 15.70
N LEU A 205 -22.20 3.73 15.37
CA LEU A 205 -21.00 3.63 14.56
C LEU A 205 -19.80 3.23 15.44
N VAL A 206 -18.85 2.52 14.85
CA VAL A 206 -17.66 2.00 15.55
C VAL A 206 -16.49 2.96 15.32
N CYS A 207 -15.95 3.52 16.42
CA CYS A 207 -14.61 4.10 16.45
C CYS A 207 -13.59 3.00 16.72
N TYR A 208 -12.39 3.12 16.16
CA TYR A 208 -11.24 2.27 16.52
C TYR A 208 -10.28 2.95 17.49
N ASP A 209 -10.72 4.08 18.07
CA ASP A 209 -10.02 4.86 19.08
C ASP A 209 -8.56 5.10 18.69
N CYS A 210 -8.38 5.52 17.43
CA CYS A 210 -7.06 5.81 16.91
C CYS A 210 -6.49 7.10 17.51
N GLY A 211 -7.25 7.90 18.25
CA GLY A 211 -6.83 9.19 18.83
C GLY A 211 -7.20 10.41 18.00
N VAL A 212 -7.57 10.20 16.74
CA VAL A 212 -8.10 11.28 15.90
C VAL A 212 -9.52 11.59 16.36
N ALA A 213 -9.74 12.84 16.76
CA ALA A 213 -11.04 13.34 17.21
C ALA A 213 -12.01 13.50 16.01
N CYS A 214 -12.55 12.39 15.51
CA CYS A 214 -13.53 12.38 14.42
C CYS A 214 -14.97 12.53 14.94
N ASP A 215 -15.80 13.29 14.23
CA ASP A 215 -17.25 13.26 14.42
C ASP A 215 -17.86 12.14 13.56
N LEU A 216 -18.18 11.01 14.21
CA LEU A 216 -18.78 9.87 13.52
C LEU A 216 -20.15 10.19 12.90
N SER A 217 -20.90 11.12 13.49
CA SER A 217 -22.22 11.54 13.00
C SER A 217 -22.07 12.37 11.73
N GLU A 218 -21.12 13.31 11.71
CA GLU A 218 -20.77 14.08 10.52
C GLU A 218 -20.29 13.15 9.40
N MET A 219 -19.38 12.22 9.69
CA MET A 219 -18.93 11.22 8.71
C MET A 219 -20.09 10.39 8.13
N ARG A 220 -21.14 10.13 8.91
CA ARG A 220 -22.35 9.43 8.43
C ARG A 220 -23.10 10.30 7.43
N SER A 221 -23.31 11.57 7.76
CA SER A 221 -24.01 12.54 6.93
C SER A 221 -23.29 12.76 5.60
N GLU A 222 -21.96 12.94 5.62
CA GLU A 222 -21.14 13.07 4.41
C GLU A 222 -21.25 11.84 3.51
N ARG A 223 -21.24 10.63 4.10
CA ARG A 223 -21.43 9.39 3.34
C ARG A 223 -22.80 9.31 2.68
N LEU A 224 -23.86 9.75 3.35
CA LEU A 224 -25.20 9.81 2.75
C LEU A 224 -25.27 10.80 1.59
N VAL A 225 -24.63 11.96 1.72
CA VAL A 225 -24.53 12.95 0.63
C VAL A 225 -23.81 12.35 -0.58
N ALA A 226 -22.68 11.69 -0.34
CA ALA A 226 -21.92 11.02 -1.40
C ALA A 226 -22.73 9.90 -2.08
N LEU A 227 -23.45 9.07 -1.30
CA LEU A 227 -24.29 8.00 -1.84
C LEU A 227 -25.42 8.54 -2.73
N ARG A 228 -26.13 9.58 -2.28
CA ARG A 228 -27.19 10.22 -3.07
C ARG A 228 -26.64 10.76 -4.39
N SER A 229 -25.52 11.49 -4.33
CA SER A 229 -24.87 12.01 -5.55
C SER A 229 -24.46 10.92 -6.53
N LEU A 230 -24.06 9.73 -6.05
CA LEU A 230 -23.74 8.60 -6.92
C LEU A 230 -24.99 7.91 -7.49
N SER A 231 -26.06 7.82 -6.70
CA SER A 231 -27.34 7.27 -7.16
C SER A 231 -27.98 8.14 -8.25
N ASP A 232 -28.01 9.45 -8.07
CA ASP A 232 -28.59 10.39 -9.05
C ASP A 232 -27.88 10.25 -10.42
N ARG A 233 -26.56 10.04 -10.43
CA ARG A 233 -25.75 9.83 -11.64
C ARG A 233 -25.94 8.47 -12.32
N ALA A 234 -26.52 7.50 -11.62
CA ALA A 234 -26.82 6.18 -12.18
C ALA A 234 -28.18 6.17 -12.89
N GLU A 235 -29.03 7.18 -12.65
CA GLU A 235 -30.34 7.35 -13.27
C GLU A 235 -30.29 8.23 -14.55
N GLU A 236 -29.19 8.94 -14.78
CA GLU A 236 -28.86 9.69 -16.02
C GLU A 236 -28.22 8.81 -17.10
#